data_AF-A0A496QR10-F1
#
_entry.id   AF-A0A496QR10-F1
#
_cell.length_a   1.000
_cell.length_b   1.000
_cell.length_c   1.000
_cell.angle_alpha   90.00
_cell.angle_beta   90.00
_cell.angle_gamma   90.00
#
_symmetry.space_group_name_H-M   'P 1'
#
loop_
_entity.id
_entity.type
_entity.pdbx_description
1 polymer ?
#
loop_
_entity_poly.entity_id
_entity_poly.type
_entity_poly.pdbx_seq_one_letter_code
_entity_poly.pdbx_strand_id
1 'polypeptide(L)'
;MRTTIRINDELLIKAKIRAAETHRTLAEVIEDALRKEIEGGRFEVAKSKEIKIPTAGSGGTLPGVDLDDTSSLLDRMDGLL
;
A
#
# COMPACT_ATOMS: atom_id res chain seq x y z
N MET A 1 27.73 2.70 -7.79
CA MET A 1 28.55 2.49 -9.01
C MET A 1 28.12 3.52 -10.05
N ARG A 2 29.03 4.05 -10.89
CA ARG A 2 28.68 4.95 -12.00
C ARG A 2 28.64 4.16 -13.31
N THR A 3 27.50 4.20 -13.99
CA THR A 3 27.28 3.48 -15.25
C THR A 3 26.69 4.42 -16.29
N THR A 4 27.12 4.30 -17.54
CA THR A 4 26.55 5.01 -18.67
C THR A 4 25.66 4.03 -19.44
N ILE A 5 24.39 4.39 -19.65
CA ILE A 5 23.41 3.58 -20.38
C ILE A 5 22.90 4.35 -21.60
N ARG A 6 22.43 3.61 -22.61
CA ARG A 6 21.66 4.20 -23.71
C ARG A 6 20.19 4.18 -23.34
N ILE A 7 19.50 5.31 -23.51
CA ILE A 7 18.08 5.47 -23.22
C ILE A 7 17.45 6.29 -24.34
N ASN A 8 16.19 6.00 -24.68
CA ASN A 8 15.45 6.81 -25.64
C ASN A 8 15.20 8.22 -25.07
N ASP A 9 15.28 9.25 -25.92
CA ASP A 9 15.18 10.65 -25.50
C ASP A 9 13.83 10.99 -24.86
N GLU A 10 12.72 10.46 -25.39
CA GLU A 10 11.39 10.69 -24.83
C GLU A 10 11.27 10.12 -23.41
N LEU A 11 11.87 8.95 -23.19
CA LEU A 11 11.90 8.33 -21.87
C LEU A 11 12.76 9.13 -20.89
N LEU A 12 13.91 9.64 -21.34
CA LEU A 12 14.76 10.51 -20.54
C LEU A 12 14.03 11.81 -20.13
N ILE A 13 13.27 12.41 -21.04
CA ILE A 13 12.46 13.60 -20.76
C ILE A 13 11.43 13.29 -19.66
N LYS A 14 10.66 12.20 -19.81
CA LYS A 14 9.67 11.78 -18.81
C LYS A 14 10.30 11.51 -17.45
N ALA A 15 11.46 10.86 -17.43
CA ALA A 15 12.18 10.58 -16.18
C ALA A 15 12.65 11.87 -15.48
N LYS A 16 13.11 12.87 -16.25
CA LYS A 16 13.49 14.19 -15.70
C LYS A 16 12.30 14.96 -15.14
N ILE A 17 11.15 14.94 -15.83
CA ILE A 17 9.91 15.57 -15.33
C ILE A 17 9.53 14.93 -13.99
N ARG A 18 9.51 13.59 -13.93
CA ARG A 18 9.19 12.86 -12.70
C ARG A 18 10.16 13.17 -11.55
N ALA A 19 11.44 13.29 -11.85
CA ALA A 19 12.46 13.65 -10.86
C ALA A 19 12.20 15.04 -10.28
N ALA A 20 11.89 16.03 -11.13
CA ALA A 20 11.54 17.38 -10.72
C ALA A 20 10.27 17.42 -9.86
N GLU A 21 9.19 16.75 -10.30
CA GLU A 21 7.93 16.69 -9.54
C GLU A 21 8.11 16.07 -8.14
N THR A 22 8.95 15.03 -8.04
CA THR A 22 9.17 14.31 -6.78
C THR A 22 10.28 14.89 -5.93
N HIS A 23 10.94 15.97 -6.37
CA HIS A 23 12.11 16.56 -5.69
C HIS A 23 13.24 15.53 -5.48
N ARG A 24 13.42 14.62 -6.45
CA ARG A 24 14.44 13.58 -6.43
C ARG A 24 15.40 13.78 -7.58
N THR A 25 16.57 13.17 -7.50
CA THR A 25 17.52 13.13 -8.60
C THR A 25 17.08 12.12 -9.67
N LEU A 26 17.52 12.34 -10.91
CA LEU A 26 17.28 11.39 -12.01
C LEU A 26 17.85 10.00 -11.68
N ALA A 27 18.99 9.94 -10.99
CA ALA A 27 19.61 8.69 -10.58
C ALA A 27 18.72 7.88 -9.63
N GLU A 28 18.12 8.52 -8.63
CA GLU A 28 17.20 7.86 -7.70
C GLU A 28 15.94 7.34 -8.38
N VAL A 29 15.40 8.09 -9.36
CA VAL A 29 14.24 7.66 -10.16
C VAL A 29 14.60 6.43 -10.99
N ILE A 30 15.77 6.42 -11.64
CA ILE A 30 16.24 5.28 -12.44
C ILE A 30 16.52 4.07 -11.54
N GLU A 31 17.15 4.27 -10.39
CA GLU A 31 17.44 3.18 -9.44
C GLU A 31 16.16 2.54 -8.90
N ASP A 32 15.17 3.35 -8.52
CA ASP A 32 13.88 2.85 -8.04
C ASP A 32 13.14 2.05 -9.12
N ALA A 33 13.18 2.52 -10.38
CA ALA A 33 12.60 1.79 -11.50
C ALA A 33 13.30 0.43 -11.73
N LEU A 34 14.64 0.41 -11.70
CA LEU A 34 15.42 -0.83 -11.84
C LEU A 34 15.15 -1.80 -10.69
N ARG A 35 15.06 -1.30 -9.45
CA ARG A 35 14.71 -2.12 -8.28
C ARG A 35 13.36 -2.77 -8.47
N LYS A 36 12.34 -1.99 -8.85
CA LYS A 36 10.98 -2.48 -9.09
C LYS A 36 10.90 -3.50 -10.22
N GLU A 37 11.70 -3.37 -11.27
CA GLU A 37 11.75 -4.36 -12.35
C GLU A 37 12.37 -5.68 -11.86
N ILE A 38 13.50 -5.61 -11.15
CA ILE A 38 14.21 -6.79 -10.65
C ILE A 38 13.44 -7.49 -9.51
N GLU A 39 12.70 -6.74 -8.71
CA GLU A 39 11.82 -7.27 -7.66
C GLU A 39 10.48 -7.71 -8.23
N GLY A 40 9.91 -6.98 -9.18
CA GLY A 40 8.65 -7.30 -9.87
C GLY A 40 8.71 -8.61 -10.66
N GLY A 41 9.89 -9.00 -11.17
CA GLY A 41 10.10 -10.34 -11.72
C GLY A 41 10.11 -11.47 -10.69
N ARG A 42 10.24 -11.16 -9.39
CA ARG A 42 10.12 -12.13 -8.28
C ARG A 42 8.70 -12.16 -7.69
N PHE A 43 7.97 -11.07 -7.86
CA PHE A 43 6.54 -10.99 -7.65
C PHE A 43 5.85 -11.05 -9.02
N GLU A 44 6.02 -12.16 -9.76
CA GLU A 44 4.86 -12.65 -10.50
C GLU A 44 3.74 -12.57 -9.49
N VAL A 45 2.78 -11.68 -9.77
CA VAL A 45 1.66 -11.35 -8.91
C VAL A 45 1.27 -12.65 -8.26
N ALA A 46 1.69 -12.86 -7.01
CA ALA A 46 1.10 -13.87 -6.18
C ALA A 46 -0.29 -13.30 -6.09
N LYS A 47 -1.16 -13.69 -7.04
CA LYS A 47 -2.56 -13.28 -7.16
C LYS A 47 -2.97 -13.25 -5.74
N SER A 48 -3.14 -12.05 -5.15
CA SER A 48 -3.32 -11.91 -3.72
C SER A 48 -4.44 -12.87 -3.44
N LYS A 49 -4.10 -14.03 -2.86
CA LYS A 49 -4.89 -15.23 -3.08
C LYS A 49 -6.11 -14.95 -2.28
N GLU A 50 -7.22 -14.59 -2.94
CA GLU A 50 -8.35 -13.92 -2.32
C GLU A 50 -8.62 -14.58 -0.97
N ILE A 51 -8.16 -13.93 0.11
CA ILE A 51 -8.17 -14.55 1.42
C ILE A 51 -9.60 -14.36 1.90
N LYS A 52 -10.43 -15.40 1.71
CA LYS A 52 -11.74 -15.44 2.34
C LYS A 52 -11.55 -15.64 3.83
N ILE A 53 -11.60 -14.55 4.58
CA ILE A 53 -11.58 -14.57 6.04
C ILE A 53 -12.92 -15.22 6.47
N PRO A 54 -12.89 -16.34 7.21
CA PRO A 54 -14.11 -16.93 7.72
C PRO A 54 -14.81 -15.93 8.65
N THR A 55 -16.03 -15.56 8.32
CA THR A 55 -16.90 -14.79 9.22
C THR A 55 -17.63 -15.77 10.14
N ALA A 56 -17.78 -15.40 11.41
CA ALA A 56 -18.57 -16.16 12.39
C ALA A 56 -19.67 -15.26 12.95
N GLY A 57 -20.85 -15.84 13.20
CA GLY A 57 -22.02 -15.14 13.75
C GLY A 57 -23.04 -14.70 12.69
N SER A 58 -24.15 -14.11 13.15
CA SER A 58 -25.28 -13.67 12.31
C SER A 58 -25.16 -12.23 11.79
N GLY A 59 -24.03 -11.56 12.07
CA GLY A 59 -23.93 -10.10 11.96
C GLY A 59 -24.80 -9.39 13.02
N GLY A 60 -24.57 -8.09 13.19
CA GLY A 60 -25.25 -7.29 14.21
C GLY A 60 -24.43 -7.10 15.48
N THR A 61 -24.98 -6.31 16.40
CA THR A 61 -24.38 -6.04 17.70
C THR A 61 -24.69 -7.16 18.70
N LEU A 62 -23.85 -7.28 19.73
CA LEU A 62 -24.18 -8.15 20.87
C LEU A 62 -25.44 -7.64 21.58
N PRO A 63 -26.21 -8.51 22.27
CA PRO A 63 -27.37 -8.08 23.04
C PRO A 63 -27.03 -6.94 24.01
N GLY A 64 -27.78 -5.84 23.93
CA GLY A 64 -27.58 -4.65 24.77
C GLY A 64 -26.50 -3.69 24.29
N VAL A 65 -25.75 -4.01 23.22
CA VAL A 65 -24.81 -3.08 22.60
C VAL A 65 -25.54 -2.21 21.58
N ASP A 66 -25.61 -0.93 21.90
CA ASP A 66 -26.02 0.14 21.00
C ASP A 66 -24.77 0.85 20.46
N LEU A 67 -24.65 0.98 19.14
CA LEU A 67 -23.50 1.67 18.51
C LEU A 67 -23.69 3.18 18.47
N ASP A 68 -24.92 3.67 18.63
CA ASP A 68 -25.22 5.10 18.64
C ASP A 68 -24.97 5.72 20.03
N ASP A 69 -24.82 4.89 21.08
CA ASP A 69 -24.39 5.30 22.41
C ASP A 69 -22.93 4.92 22.66
N THR A 70 -22.04 5.85 22.30
CA THR A 70 -20.58 5.69 22.48
C THR A 70 -20.18 5.52 23.95
N SER A 71 -20.95 6.09 24.90
CA SER A 71 -20.62 6.03 26.32
C SER A 71 -20.90 4.64 26.91
N SER A 72 -22.09 4.09 26.67
CA SER A 72 -22.45 2.75 27.10
C SER A 72 -21.59 1.66 26.43
N LEU A 73 -21.19 1.90 25.17
CA LEU A 73 -20.29 1.02 24.44
C LEU A 73 -18.89 1.00 25.07
N LEU A 74 -18.34 2.16 25.41
CA LEU A 74 -17.02 2.28 26.03
C LEU A 74 -17.00 1.61 27.42
N ASP A 75 -18.01 1.86 28.25
CA ASP A 75 -18.12 1.25 29.58
C ASP A 75 -18.13 -0.30 29.51
N ARG A 76 -18.78 -0.87 28.49
CA ARG A 76 -18.75 -2.33 28.27
C ARG A 76 -17.42 -2.86 27.77
N MET A 77 -16.71 -2.09 26.94
CA MET A 77 -15.36 -2.47 26.48
C MET A 77 -14.35 -2.46 27.63
N ASP A 78 -14.52 -1.52 28.57
CA ASP A 78 -13.68 -1.38 29.76
C ASP A 78 -14.13 -2.28 30.93
N GLY A 79 -15.21 -3.05 30.76
CA GLY A 79 -15.70 -4.03 31.74
C GLY A 79 -16.39 -3.39 32.97
N LEU A 80 -16.92 -2.19 32.81
CA LEU A 80 -17.59 -1.41 33.86
C LEU A 80 -19.10 -1.71 33.95
N LEU A 81 -19.66 -2.49 33.02
CA LEU A 81 -21.07 -2.90 32.92
C LEU A 81 -21.23 -4.35 32.43
#